data_AF-A0A8T6N437-F1
#
_entry.id   AF-A0A8T6N437-F1
#
_cell.length_a   1.000
_cell.length_b   1.000
_cell.length_c   1.000
_cell.angle_alpha   90.00
_cell.angle_beta   90.00
_cell.angle_gamma   90.00
#
_symmetry.space_group_name_H-M   'P 1'
#
loop_
_entity.id
_entity.type
_entity.pdbx_description
1 polymer ?
#
loop_
_entity_poly.entity_id
_entity_poly.type
_entity_poly.pdbx_seq_one_letter_code
_entity_poly.pdbx_strand_id
1 'polypeptide(L)'
;MESLLQDKSWTDVVESHLMRFAQDRVAAKFANAEFTPKILDTINDSVKRLFDNGQIDDFIGLVDEAKLNQMVDAKVSPVIDRYIEQRFNDPEWLDKVQSVSNHAAMDRVERKLTGMDIDAKLEQLIEQKLGNKIKSIEDHASSPQLTILDDCVVNENELVTNSLRVVESAVLQDLVVRGTVNTDNASWNELKSVITDEAVGIIKRDTVNHIKERVLESAKTDGIDFHHVKIDGNTLVDGNRLGNGIMHSRLVTVGELEELEVEGHTRLNDTLTVSKGKIGINTDSPATALDLRDDDVRITLGKKSRDTAQISTRNALEIATGNTAIVIEPDGKVKINELMIGRNNIAWASQVPNHAGQKGDIVFNMNPGADSPLGWQCLGSFRWRVIG
;
A
#
# COMPACT_ATOMS: atom_id res chain seq x y z
N MET A 1 3.35 -63.56 52.80
CA MET A 1 3.66 -64.12 54.13
C MET A 1 3.68 -62.94 55.09
N GLU A 2 2.55 -62.24 55.31
CA GLU A 2 1.60 -62.56 56.39
C GLU A 2 0.16 -61.99 56.17
N SER A 3 -0.18 -61.42 55.01
CA SER A 3 -1.50 -60.76 54.80
C SER A 3 -2.37 -61.33 53.67
N LEU A 4 -2.10 -62.56 53.21
CA LEU A 4 -2.94 -63.29 52.24
C LEU A 4 -3.70 -64.46 52.88
N LEU A 5 -3.57 -64.64 54.20
CA LEU A 5 -4.15 -65.75 54.98
C LEU A 5 -5.42 -65.37 55.76
N GLN A 6 -5.94 -64.14 55.59
CA GLN A 6 -7.15 -63.66 56.30
C GLN A 6 -8.34 -63.33 55.38
N ASP A 7 -8.22 -63.60 54.07
CA ASP A 7 -9.32 -63.39 53.13
C ASP A 7 -10.29 -64.57 53.16
N LYS A 8 -11.47 -64.34 53.73
CA LYS A 8 -12.55 -65.33 53.90
C LYS A 8 -12.98 -65.97 52.56
N SER A 9 -12.83 -65.25 51.45
CA SER A 9 -13.17 -65.77 50.12
C SER A 9 -12.16 -66.81 49.60
N TRP A 10 -10.92 -66.75 50.05
CA TRP A 10 -9.85 -67.66 49.67
C TRP A 10 -9.88 -68.94 50.51
N THR A 11 -10.20 -68.84 51.81
CA THR A 11 -10.36 -70.01 52.69
C THR A 11 -11.49 -70.94 52.25
N ASP A 12 -12.64 -70.39 51.83
CA ASP A 12 -13.80 -71.20 51.40
C ASP A 12 -13.54 -71.97 50.08
N VAL A 13 -12.76 -71.38 49.16
CA VAL A 13 -12.37 -72.01 47.89
C VAL A 13 -11.34 -73.12 48.10
N VAL A 14 -10.44 -72.95 49.07
CA VAL A 14 -9.44 -73.94 49.45
C VAL A 14 -10.09 -75.09 50.23
N GLU A 15 -11.00 -74.80 51.15
CA GLU A 15 -11.70 -75.79 51.98
C GLU A 15 -12.67 -76.65 51.15
N SER A 16 -13.38 -76.06 50.18
CA SER A 16 -14.21 -76.79 49.22
C SER A 16 -13.41 -77.70 48.28
N HIS A 17 -12.22 -77.28 47.83
CA HIS A 17 -11.32 -78.14 47.05
C HIS A 17 -10.69 -79.25 47.89
N LEU A 18 -10.38 -79.01 49.16
CA LEU A 18 -9.87 -80.01 50.10
C LEU A 18 -10.91 -81.08 50.42
N MET A 19 -12.17 -80.68 50.65
CA MET A 19 -13.29 -81.61 50.86
C MET A 19 -13.56 -82.47 49.63
N ARG A 20 -13.52 -81.88 48.43
CA ARG A 20 -13.70 -82.61 47.17
C ARG A 20 -12.54 -83.57 46.89
N PHE A 21 -11.31 -83.15 47.14
CA PHE A 21 -10.12 -84.02 47.01
C PHE A 21 -10.13 -85.16 48.04
N ALA A 22 -10.58 -84.92 49.27
CA ALA A 22 -10.73 -85.97 50.29
C ALA A 22 -11.85 -86.96 49.92
N GLN A 23 -13.00 -86.47 49.44
CA GLN A 23 -14.11 -87.31 48.95
C GLN A 23 -13.71 -88.13 47.73
N ASP A 24 -13.04 -87.53 46.75
CA ASP A 24 -12.56 -88.23 45.54
C ASP A 24 -11.48 -89.25 45.86
N ARG A 25 -10.63 -89.01 46.89
CA ARG A 25 -9.58 -89.94 47.30
C ARG A 25 -10.09 -91.08 48.19
N VAL A 26 -11.16 -90.86 48.97
CA VAL A 26 -11.87 -91.92 49.70
C VAL A 26 -12.67 -92.78 48.72
N ALA A 27 -13.39 -92.18 47.76
CA ALA A 27 -14.08 -92.89 46.69
C ALA A 27 -13.12 -93.68 45.78
N ALA A 28 -11.96 -93.12 45.43
CA ALA A 28 -10.93 -93.81 44.64
C ALA A 28 -10.17 -94.90 45.43
N LYS A 29 -10.13 -94.85 46.77
CA LYS A 29 -9.54 -95.90 47.61
C LYS A 29 -10.48 -97.09 47.88
N PHE A 30 -11.78 -96.94 47.66
CA PHE A 30 -12.75 -98.06 47.74
C PHE A 30 -13.13 -98.63 46.36
N ALA A 31 -12.82 -97.95 45.25
CA ALA A 31 -13.15 -98.41 43.89
C ALA A 31 -12.03 -99.22 43.18
N ASN A 32 -10.79 -99.21 43.68
CA ASN A 32 -9.67 -99.97 43.10
C ASN A 32 -9.33 -101.21 43.92
N ALA A 33 -10.08 -102.27 43.69
CA ALA A 33 -9.84 -103.61 44.21
C ALA A 33 -8.73 -104.31 43.41
N GLU A 34 -7.56 -104.49 44.03
CA GLU A 34 -6.55 -105.45 43.54
C GLU A 34 -5.93 -106.31 44.66
N PHE A 35 -6.61 -106.43 45.81
CA PHE A 35 -6.16 -107.29 46.93
C PHE A 35 -7.25 -108.13 47.60
N THR A 36 -8.50 -108.09 47.14
CA THR A 36 -9.62 -108.82 47.76
C THR A 36 -9.70 -110.32 47.40
N PRO A 37 -9.27 -110.82 46.22
CA PRO A 37 -9.36 -112.25 45.91
C PRO A 37 -8.35 -113.12 46.70
N LYS A 38 -7.18 -112.58 47.07
CA LYS A 38 -6.13 -113.34 47.78
C LYS A 38 -6.40 -113.52 49.28
N ILE A 39 -7.25 -112.67 49.87
CA ILE A 39 -7.66 -112.78 51.28
C ILE A 39 -8.83 -113.77 51.41
N LEU A 40 -9.77 -113.77 50.48
CA LEU A 40 -10.91 -114.69 50.48
C LEU A 40 -10.50 -116.15 50.23
N ASP A 41 -9.55 -116.42 49.32
CA ASP A 41 -9.03 -117.78 49.11
C ASP A 41 -8.23 -118.28 50.33
N THR A 42 -7.46 -117.39 50.98
CA THR A 42 -6.69 -117.74 52.20
C THR A 42 -7.62 -117.99 53.40
N ILE A 43 -8.73 -117.26 53.53
CA ILE A 43 -9.74 -117.49 54.56
C ILE A 43 -10.54 -118.76 54.28
N ASN A 44 -10.90 -119.05 53.03
CA ASN A 44 -11.61 -120.28 52.68
C ASN A 44 -10.75 -121.53 52.94
N ASP A 45 -9.45 -121.47 52.64
CA ASP A 45 -8.50 -122.55 52.92
C ASP A 45 -8.21 -122.70 54.42
N SER A 46 -8.17 -121.60 55.19
CA SER A 46 -8.04 -121.64 56.65
C SER A 46 -9.31 -122.15 57.34
N VAL A 47 -10.50 -121.83 56.83
CA VAL A 47 -11.77 -122.30 57.39
C VAL A 47 -12.00 -123.79 57.06
N LYS A 48 -11.62 -124.27 55.87
CA LYS A 48 -11.62 -125.72 55.55
C LYS A 48 -10.66 -126.52 56.45
N ARG A 49 -9.44 -126.02 56.68
CA ARG A 49 -8.44 -126.68 57.56
C ARG A 49 -8.81 -126.66 59.05
N LEU A 50 -9.76 -125.81 59.46
CA LEU A 50 -10.28 -125.79 60.82
C LEU A 50 -11.49 -126.73 61.01
N PHE A 51 -12.24 -127.04 59.95
CA PHE A 51 -13.32 -128.05 60.01
C PHE A 51 -12.78 -129.50 59.90
N ASP A 52 -11.72 -129.75 59.13
CA ASP A 52 -11.16 -131.10 58.94
C ASP A 52 -10.31 -131.59 60.14
N ASN A 53 -9.96 -130.71 61.09
CA ASN A 53 -9.03 -130.99 62.19
C ASN A 53 -9.64 -131.04 63.60
N GLY A 54 -10.98 -131.18 63.72
CA GLY A 54 -11.60 -131.74 64.93
C GLY A 54 -11.31 -131.02 66.26
N GLN A 55 -11.22 -129.69 66.25
CA GLN A 55 -11.07 -128.87 67.46
C GLN A 55 -11.92 -127.60 67.35
N ILE A 56 -13.22 -127.73 67.60
CA ILE A 56 -14.09 -126.85 68.42
C ILE A 56 -15.45 -127.55 68.52
N ASP A 57 -15.71 -128.09 69.71
CA ASP A 57 -17.00 -128.61 70.17
C ASP A 57 -18.00 -127.47 70.41
N ASP A 58 -19.29 -127.83 70.43
CA ASP A 58 -20.46 -127.02 70.80
C ASP A 58 -20.17 -125.85 71.77
N PHE A 59 -20.43 -124.62 71.30
CA PHE A 59 -20.90 -123.54 72.16
C PHE A 59 -22.21 -122.99 71.61
N ILE A 60 -23.23 -123.84 71.67
CA ILE A 60 -24.64 -123.43 71.76
C ILE A 60 -24.80 -122.73 73.12
N GLY A 61 -24.98 -121.40 73.09
CA GLY A 61 -25.49 -120.62 74.22
C GLY A 61 -24.42 -119.97 75.10
N LEU A 62 -24.33 -118.63 75.00
CA LEU A 62 -23.75 -117.65 75.93
C LEU A 62 -22.60 -116.79 75.34
N VAL A 63 -22.91 -115.95 74.34
CA VAL A 63 -22.18 -114.67 74.15
C VAL A 63 -23.21 -113.58 73.85
N ASP A 64 -23.38 -112.69 74.84
CA ASP A 64 -24.27 -111.54 74.85
C ASP A 64 -23.59 -110.35 74.14
N GLU A 65 -24.20 -109.89 73.04
CA GLU A 65 -23.75 -108.84 72.13
C GLU A 65 -23.46 -107.50 72.85
N ALA A 66 -24.06 -107.28 74.02
CA ALA A 66 -23.84 -106.07 74.82
C ALA A 66 -22.44 -106.02 75.48
N LYS A 67 -21.78 -107.16 75.74
CA LYS A 67 -20.46 -107.20 76.39
C LYS A 67 -19.29 -107.02 75.42
N LEU A 68 -19.48 -107.32 74.13
CA LEU A 68 -18.42 -107.20 73.13
C LEU A 68 -18.13 -105.73 72.78
N ASN A 69 -19.19 -104.92 72.66
CA ASN A 69 -19.06 -103.50 72.31
C ASN A 69 -18.37 -102.67 73.42
N GLN A 70 -18.51 -103.06 74.69
CA GLN A 70 -17.86 -102.34 75.79
C GLN A 70 -16.34 -102.59 75.87
N MET A 71 -15.85 -103.71 75.32
CA MET A 71 -14.41 -104.02 75.29
C MET A 71 -13.66 -103.37 74.11
N VAL A 72 -14.35 -103.11 72.99
CA VAL A 72 -13.76 -102.45 71.81
C VAL A 72 -13.50 -100.97 72.09
N ASP A 73 -14.44 -100.28 72.75
CA ASP A 73 -14.29 -98.85 73.09
C ASP A 73 -13.23 -98.57 74.16
N ALA A 74 -12.98 -99.50 75.08
CA ALA A 74 -12.07 -99.26 76.21
C ALA A 74 -10.57 -99.45 75.88
N LYS A 75 -10.22 -100.09 74.75
CA LYS A 75 -8.81 -100.46 74.48
C LYS A 75 -8.21 -99.99 73.16
N VAL A 76 -9.01 -99.56 72.17
CA VAL A 76 -8.47 -99.21 70.83
C VAL A 76 -8.11 -97.72 70.69
N SER A 77 -8.86 -96.81 71.30
CA SER A 77 -8.62 -95.35 71.14
C SER A 77 -7.25 -94.85 71.63
N PRO A 78 -6.69 -95.27 72.80
CA PRO A 78 -5.43 -94.70 73.29
C PRO A 78 -4.19 -95.08 72.46
N VAL A 79 -4.28 -96.11 71.61
CA VAL A 79 -3.15 -96.60 70.80
C VAL A 79 -3.06 -95.88 69.46
N ILE A 80 -4.18 -95.40 68.91
CA ILE A 80 -4.21 -94.65 67.64
C ILE A 80 -3.63 -93.24 67.83
N ASP A 81 -3.95 -92.58 68.95
CA ASP A 81 -3.47 -91.21 69.23
C ASP A 81 -1.94 -91.16 69.37
N ARG A 82 -1.34 -92.17 70.02
CA ARG A 82 0.11 -92.23 70.23
C ARG A 82 0.89 -92.53 68.94
N TYR A 83 0.28 -93.19 67.96
CA TYR A 83 0.93 -93.51 66.68
C TYR A 83 0.89 -92.32 65.70
N ILE A 84 -0.10 -91.43 65.82
CA ILE A 84 -0.24 -90.23 64.99
C ILE A 84 0.76 -89.14 65.44
N GLU A 85 0.98 -88.96 66.74
CA GLU A 85 1.94 -87.97 67.25
C GLU A 85 3.41 -88.28 66.92
N GLN A 86 3.78 -89.57 66.87
CA GLN A 86 5.17 -89.97 66.62
C GLN A 86 5.61 -89.79 65.16
N ARG A 87 4.69 -89.86 64.19
CA ARG A 87 5.00 -89.72 62.76
C ARG A 87 5.02 -88.27 62.27
N PHE A 88 4.31 -87.36 62.94
CA PHE A 88 4.28 -85.94 62.55
C PHE A 88 5.52 -85.14 62.96
N ASN A 89 6.34 -85.68 63.87
CA ASN A 89 7.57 -85.05 64.36
C ASN A 89 8.86 -85.67 63.78
N ASP A 90 8.76 -86.51 62.73
CA ASP A 90 9.91 -87.10 62.04
C ASP A 90 10.47 -86.12 60.98
N PRO A 91 11.69 -85.58 61.17
CA PRO A 91 12.30 -84.61 60.25
C PRO A 91 12.49 -85.15 58.83
N GLU A 92 12.74 -86.45 58.64
CA GLU A 92 12.92 -87.06 57.31
C GLU A 92 11.60 -87.08 56.51
N TRP A 93 10.47 -87.24 57.20
CA TRP A 93 9.16 -87.19 56.57
C TRP A 93 8.79 -85.78 56.15
N LEU A 94 9.09 -84.78 56.99
CA LEU A 94 8.88 -83.36 56.68
C LEU A 94 9.72 -82.91 55.48
N ASP A 95 10.99 -83.31 55.40
CA ASP A 95 11.86 -82.98 54.25
C ASP A 95 11.35 -83.62 52.95
N LYS A 96 10.85 -84.87 53.02
CA LYS A 96 10.29 -85.54 51.84
C LYS A 96 8.99 -84.89 51.37
N VAL A 97 8.12 -84.50 52.30
CA VAL A 97 6.89 -83.71 52.01
C VAL A 97 7.25 -82.35 51.43
N GLN A 98 8.29 -81.69 51.94
CA GLN A 98 8.75 -80.40 51.45
C GLN A 98 9.38 -80.51 50.05
N SER A 99 10.13 -81.57 49.75
CA SER A 99 10.67 -81.81 48.40
C SER A 99 9.58 -82.11 47.38
N VAL A 100 8.57 -82.92 47.73
CA VAL A 100 7.44 -83.25 46.85
C VAL A 100 6.52 -82.03 46.67
N SER A 101 6.34 -81.22 47.70
CA SER A 101 5.60 -79.96 47.61
C SER A 101 6.33 -78.95 46.72
N ASN A 102 7.64 -78.81 46.87
CA ASN A 102 8.45 -77.94 46.02
C ASN A 102 8.50 -78.42 44.55
N HIS A 103 8.61 -79.73 44.30
CA HIS A 103 8.52 -80.27 42.95
C HIS A 103 7.13 -80.08 42.34
N ALA A 104 6.06 -80.35 43.08
CA ALA A 104 4.70 -80.15 42.60
C ALA A 104 4.36 -78.66 42.37
N ALA A 105 4.91 -77.75 43.19
CA ALA A 105 4.77 -76.30 43.00
C ALA A 105 5.55 -75.82 41.78
N MET A 106 6.79 -76.28 41.59
CA MET A 106 7.62 -75.94 40.42
C MET A 106 7.01 -76.48 39.12
N ASP A 107 6.52 -77.73 39.11
CA ASP A 107 5.82 -78.32 37.96
C ASP A 107 4.56 -77.55 37.55
N ARG A 108 3.85 -76.98 38.53
CA ARG A 108 2.63 -76.18 38.30
C ARG A 108 2.96 -74.77 37.83
N VAL A 109 4.05 -74.20 38.31
CA VAL A 109 4.58 -72.89 37.89
C VAL A 109 5.14 -72.99 36.48
N GLU A 110 5.92 -74.02 36.18
CA GLU A 110 6.45 -74.30 34.85
C GLU A 110 5.30 -74.52 33.85
N ARG A 111 4.34 -75.43 34.14
CA ARG A 111 3.16 -75.63 33.27
C ARG A 111 2.29 -74.38 33.09
N LYS A 112 2.25 -73.45 34.06
CA LYS A 112 1.54 -72.17 33.90
C LYS A 112 2.35 -71.13 33.12
N LEU A 113 3.67 -71.12 33.25
CA LEU A 113 4.56 -70.19 32.53
C LEU A 113 4.78 -70.61 31.08
N THR A 114 4.93 -71.90 30.78
CA THR A 114 5.05 -72.38 29.38
C THR A 114 3.75 -72.24 28.58
N GLY A 115 2.60 -72.15 29.26
CA GLY A 115 1.29 -71.90 28.63
C GLY A 115 0.88 -70.43 28.59
N MET A 116 1.67 -69.52 29.19
CA MET A 116 1.41 -68.09 29.15
C MET A 116 2.45 -67.43 28.24
N ASP A 117 2.05 -67.18 27.00
CA ASP A 117 2.77 -66.27 26.11
C ASP A 117 2.62 -64.84 26.66
N ILE A 118 3.62 -64.43 27.44
CA ILE A 118 3.64 -63.15 28.15
C ILE A 118 3.64 -62.00 27.13
N ASP A 119 4.29 -62.19 25.98
CA ASP A 119 4.36 -61.19 24.92
C ASP A 119 2.98 -61.01 24.28
N ALA A 120 2.28 -62.10 23.97
CA ALA A 120 0.91 -62.03 23.46
C ALA A 120 -0.08 -61.38 24.46
N LYS A 121 0.10 -61.62 25.77
CA LYS A 121 -0.74 -60.96 26.80
C LYS A 121 -0.39 -59.49 26.99
N LEU A 122 0.87 -59.10 26.80
CA LEU A 122 1.31 -57.71 26.86
C LEU A 122 0.77 -56.94 25.65
N GLU A 123 0.86 -57.52 24.45
CA GLU A 123 0.23 -56.99 23.23
C GLU A 123 -1.28 -56.85 23.42
N GLN A 124 -1.96 -57.87 23.95
CA GLN A 124 -3.39 -57.80 24.21
C GLN A 124 -3.75 -56.70 25.22
N LEU A 125 -2.95 -56.49 26.28
CA LEU A 125 -3.17 -55.43 27.25
C LEU A 125 -2.93 -54.04 26.67
N ILE A 126 -1.90 -53.87 25.83
CA ILE A 126 -1.61 -52.64 25.11
C ILE A 126 -2.76 -52.33 24.14
N GLU A 127 -3.23 -53.32 23.38
CA GLU A 127 -4.32 -53.15 22.42
C GLU A 127 -5.67 -52.89 23.12
N GLN A 128 -5.93 -53.55 24.25
CA GLN A 128 -7.15 -53.34 25.03
C GLN A 128 -7.16 -52.00 25.76
N LYS A 129 -6.01 -51.48 26.21
CA LYS A 129 -5.91 -50.22 26.98
C LYS A 129 -5.66 -48.99 26.11
N LEU A 130 -4.94 -49.13 25.01
CA LEU A 130 -4.52 -48.04 24.11
C LEU A 130 -5.15 -48.16 22.72
N GLY A 131 -5.27 -49.37 22.15
CA GLY A 131 -5.73 -49.60 20.78
C GLY A 131 -7.15 -49.08 20.48
N ASN A 132 -8.06 -49.12 21.46
CA ASN A 132 -9.41 -48.54 21.30
C ASN A 132 -9.53 -47.05 21.65
N LYS A 133 -8.50 -46.43 22.25
CA LYS A 133 -8.50 -45.00 22.59
C LYS A 133 -7.79 -44.11 21.57
N ILE A 134 -6.99 -44.69 20.67
CA ILE A 134 -6.26 -43.95 19.63
C ILE A 134 -6.78 -44.36 18.24
N LYS A 135 -8.08 -44.23 17.98
CA LYS A 135 -8.63 -44.32 16.61
C LYS A 135 -8.46 -43.02 15.81
N SER A 136 -7.91 -41.98 16.44
CA SER A 136 -7.85 -40.62 15.90
C SER A 136 -6.49 -40.25 15.30
N ILE A 137 -5.47 -41.09 15.52
CA ILE A 137 -4.09 -40.86 15.06
C ILE A 137 -3.57 -42.19 14.48
N GLU A 138 -3.31 -42.19 13.18
CA GLU A 138 -2.58 -43.26 12.50
C GLU A 138 -1.14 -42.80 12.28
N ASP A 139 -0.17 -43.50 12.85
CA ASP A 139 1.25 -43.18 12.74
C ASP A 139 1.94 -44.13 11.76
N HIS A 140 2.40 -43.58 10.65
CA HIS A 140 3.21 -44.27 9.64
C HIS A 140 4.62 -43.68 9.53
N ALA A 141 5.02 -42.80 10.48
CA ALA A 141 6.27 -42.08 10.40
C ALA A 141 7.44 -42.91 10.96
N SER A 142 8.60 -42.82 10.31
CA SER A 142 9.86 -43.41 10.78
C SER A 142 10.69 -42.44 11.63
N SER A 143 10.24 -41.20 11.78
CA SER A 143 10.87 -40.13 12.56
C SER A 143 9.79 -39.20 13.11
N PRO A 144 10.06 -38.42 14.18
CA PRO A 144 9.10 -37.44 14.70
C PRO A 144 8.67 -36.45 13.60
N GLN A 145 7.36 -36.35 13.35
CA GLN A 145 6.76 -35.36 12.43
C GLN A 145 5.94 -34.30 13.18
N LEU A 146 5.52 -34.62 14.40
CA LEU A 146 4.71 -33.76 15.26
C LEU A 146 5.27 -33.82 16.69
N THR A 147 5.73 -32.69 17.20
CA THR A 147 6.23 -32.58 18.57
C THR A 147 5.23 -31.80 19.41
N ILE A 148 4.73 -32.40 20.49
CA ILE A 148 3.84 -31.74 21.45
C ILE A 148 4.68 -31.22 22.62
N LEU A 149 4.66 -29.90 22.81
CA LEU A 149 5.28 -29.20 23.92
C LEU A 149 4.19 -28.63 24.85
N ASP A 150 4.59 -28.11 26.01
CA ASP A 150 3.64 -27.60 27.02
C ASP A 150 2.71 -26.50 26.46
N ASP A 151 3.23 -25.63 25.58
CA ASP A 151 2.51 -24.46 25.07
C ASP A 151 2.29 -24.45 23.55
N CYS A 152 2.86 -25.41 22.81
CA CYS A 152 2.71 -25.44 21.36
C CYS A 152 2.85 -26.84 20.77
N VAL A 153 2.40 -26.96 19.52
CA VAL A 153 2.64 -28.13 18.70
C VAL A 153 3.52 -27.72 17.54
N VAL A 154 4.67 -28.37 17.39
CA VAL A 154 5.59 -28.15 16.28
C VAL A 154 5.30 -29.21 15.22
N ASN A 155 4.95 -28.77 14.02
CA ASN A 155 5.05 -29.62 12.84
C ASN A 155 6.47 -29.48 12.29
N GLU A 156 7.21 -30.58 12.26
CA GLU A 156 8.63 -30.58 11.87
C GLU A 156 8.81 -30.38 10.35
N ASN A 157 7.74 -30.53 9.55
CA ASN A 157 7.74 -30.37 8.10
C ASN A 157 6.49 -29.59 7.63
N GLU A 158 5.61 -30.23 6.86
CA GLU A 158 4.43 -29.60 6.26
C GLU A 158 3.15 -29.98 6.99
N LEU A 159 2.30 -28.99 7.26
CA LEU A 159 0.95 -29.20 7.77
C LEU A 159 -0.04 -29.28 6.62
N VAL A 160 -0.47 -30.49 6.26
CA VAL A 160 -1.53 -30.71 5.29
C VAL A 160 -2.84 -30.95 6.04
N THR A 161 -3.82 -30.07 5.85
CA THR A 161 -5.14 -30.19 6.44
C THR A 161 -6.23 -29.80 5.45
N ASN A 162 -7.39 -30.43 5.57
CA ASN A 162 -8.58 -30.05 4.79
C ASN A 162 -9.14 -28.68 5.24
N SER A 163 -8.97 -28.34 6.51
CA SER A 163 -9.45 -27.08 7.09
C SER A 163 -8.57 -26.65 8.25
N LEU A 164 -8.17 -25.39 8.25
CA LEU A 164 -7.44 -24.74 9.34
C LEU A 164 -8.30 -23.58 9.85
N ARG A 165 -8.69 -23.64 11.13
CA ARG A 165 -9.36 -22.54 11.82
C ARG A 165 -8.42 -22.00 12.88
N VAL A 166 -8.02 -20.74 12.73
CA VAL A 166 -7.23 -20.00 13.72
C VAL A 166 -8.17 -19.08 14.50
N VAL A 167 -8.07 -19.11 15.84
CA VAL A 167 -9.03 -18.40 16.71
C VAL A 167 -8.72 -16.91 16.80
N GLU A 168 -7.44 -16.54 16.87
CA GLU A 168 -7.00 -15.15 17.05
C GLU A 168 -6.20 -14.65 15.85
N SER A 169 -4.94 -15.08 15.74
CA SER A 169 -4.02 -14.61 14.70
C SER A 169 -3.09 -15.72 14.22
N ALA A 170 -2.73 -15.63 12.94
CA ALA A 170 -1.67 -16.44 12.34
C ALA A 170 -0.55 -15.48 11.92
N VAL A 171 0.67 -15.73 12.39
CA VAL A 171 1.86 -14.99 11.95
C VAL A 171 2.56 -15.84 10.90
N LEU A 172 2.65 -15.31 9.68
CA LEU A 172 3.23 -15.97 8.52
C LEU A 172 4.34 -15.08 7.97
N GLN A 173 5.45 -15.66 7.54
CA GLN A 173 6.48 -14.92 6.80
C GLN A 173 6.00 -14.60 5.39
N ASP A 174 5.56 -15.65 4.68
CA ASP A 174 4.99 -15.57 3.35
C ASP A 174 3.63 -16.28 3.32
N LEU A 175 2.64 -15.65 2.67
CA LEU A 175 1.32 -16.24 2.44
C LEU A 175 1.07 -16.36 0.94
N VAL A 176 0.96 -17.59 0.46
CA VAL A 176 0.57 -17.89 -0.93
C VAL A 176 -0.81 -18.54 -0.94
N VAL A 177 -1.81 -17.81 -1.42
CA VAL A 177 -3.17 -18.33 -1.59
C VAL A 177 -3.37 -18.71 -3.06
N ARG A 178 -3.52 -20.01 -3.34
CA ARG A 178 -3.80 -20.51 -4.71
C ARG A 178 -5.29 -20.54 -5.05
N GLY A 179 -6.16 -20.41 -4.05
CA GLY A 179 -7.61 -20.39 -4.20
C GLY A 179 -8.19 -18.98 -4.09
N THR A 180 -9.45 -18.90 -3.66
CA THR A 180 -10.13 -17.63 -3.42
C THR A 180 -9.89 -17.15 -1.99
N VAL A 181 -9.70 -15.84 -1.83
CA VAL A 181 -9.79 -15.15 -0.53
C VAL A 181 -11.21 -14.62 -0.39
N ASN A 182 -11.81 -14.75 0.78
CA ASN A 182 -13.12 -14.13 1.03
C ASN A 182 -12.97 -12.61 0.96
N THR A 183 -13.62 -11.99 -0.02
CA THR A 183 -13.53 -10.57 -0.28
C THR A 183 -14.55 -9.72 0.47
N ASP A 184 -15.50 -10.38 1.14
CA ASP A 184 -16.70 -9.74 1.70
C ASP A 184 -16.51 -9.48 3.20
N ASN A 185 -15.35 -8.96 3.58
CA ASN A 185 -15.04 -8.62 4.97
C ASN A 185 -14.49 -7.20 5.10
N ALA A 186 -14.54 -6.65 6.31
CA ALA A 186 -14.13 -5.28 6.60
C ALA A 186 -12.66 -5.01 6.25
N SER A 187 -11.76 -5.93 6.55
CA SER A 187 -10.32 -5.81 6.27
C SER A 187 -10.02 -5.79 4.77
N TRP A 188 -10.78 -6.54 3.96
CA TRP A 188 -10.63 -6.53 2.51
C TRP A 188 -11.17 -5.25 1.88
N ASN A 189 -12.25 -4.70 2.43
CA ASN A 189 -12.74 -3.39 2.03
C ASN A 189 -11.75 -2.27 2.40
N GLU A 190 -11.12 -2.35 3.58
CA GLU A 190 -10.07 -1.42 4.01
C GLU A 190 -8.85 -1.49 3.10
N LEU A 191 -8.31 -2.69 2.84
CA LEU A 191 -7.20 -2.89 1.91
C LEU A 191 -7.54 -2.38 0.50
N LYS A 192 -8.74 -2.73 0.00
CA LYS A 192 -9.23 -2.23 -1.29
C LYS A 192 -9.29 -0.72 -1.32
N SER A 193 -9.76 -0.08 -0.24
CA SER A 193 -9.80 1.39 -0.13
C SER A 193 -8.39 1.98 -0.21
N VAL A 194 -7.46 1.48 0.61
CA VAL A 194 -6.07 1.98 0.65
C VAL A 194 -5.41 1.85 -0.72
N ILE A 195 -5.49 0.67 -1.36
CA ILE A 195 -4.91 0.44 -2.68
C ILE A 195 -5.56 1.34 -3.73
N THR A 196 -6.90 1.51 -3.68
CA THR A 196 -7.62 2.37 -4.62
C THR A 196 -7.20 3.82 -4.44
N ASP A 197 -7.15 4.31 -3.20
CA ASP A 197 -6.81 5.70 -2.88
C ASP A 197 -5.36 6.02 -3.27
N GLU A 198 -4.43 5.10 -3.03
CA GLU A 198 -3.01 5.27 -3.40
C GLU A 198 -2.83 5.23 -4.92
N ALA A 199 -3.40 4.25 -5.61
CA ALA A 199 -3.32 4.13 -7.06
C ALA A 199 -3.97 5.33 -7.77
N VAL A 200 -5.17 5.75 -7.34
CA VAL A 200 -5.85 6.94 -7.88
C VAL A 200 -5.04 8.20 -7.57
N GLY A 201 -4.45 8.29 -6.38
CA GLY A 201 -3.60 9.40 -6.00
C GLY A 201 -2.37 9.57 -6.90
N ILE A 202 -1.68 8.46 -7.20
CA ILE A 202 -0.51 8.43 -8.10
C ILE A 202 -0.93 8.81 -9.53
N ILE A 203 -1.95 8.13 -10.09
CA ILE A 203 -2.42 8.39 -11.45
C ILE A 203 -2.84 9.86 -11.60
N LYS A 204 -3.57 10.41 -10.63
CA LYS A 204 -4.02 11.80 -10.68
C LYS A 204 -2.84 12.77 -10.67
N ARG A 205 -1.84 12.54 -9.83
CA ARG A 205 -0.66 13.41 -9.72
C ARG A 205 0.18 13.38 -10.99
N ASP A 206 0.50 12.19 -11.48
CA ASP A 206 1.33 12.01 -12.67
C ASP A 206 0.63 12.55 -13.92
N THR A 207 -0.66 12.26 -14.08
CA THR A 207 -1.45 12.75 -15.22
C THR A 207 -1.52 14.28 -15.23
N VAL A 208 -1.78 14.92 -14.08
CA VAL A 208 -1.85 16.38 -14.00
C VAL A 208 -0.50 17.02 -14.30
N ASN A 209 0.59 16.48 -13.78
CA ASN A 209 1.93 17.01 -14.04
C ASN A 209 2.32 16.86 -15.51
N HIS A 210 2.07 15.68 -16.08
CA HIS A 210 2.39 15.41 -17.48
C HIS A 210 1.57 16.28 -18.45
N ILE A 211 0.27 16.47 -18.17
CA ILE A 211 -0.57 17.39 -18.97
C ILE A 211 -0.05 18.83 -18.85
N LYS A 212 0.28 19.29 -17.65
CA LYS A 212 0.83 20.65 -17.45
C LYS A 212 2.12 20.85 -18.23
N GLU A 213 3.05 19.91 -18.13
CA GLU A 213 4.33 19.97 -18.85
C GLU A 213 4.11 20.01 -20.36
N ARG A 214 3.28 19.11 -20.90
CA ARG A 214 3.00 19.07 -22.34
C ARG A 214 2.28 20.31 -22.85
N VAL A 215 1.34 20.85 -22.08
CA VAL A 215 0.66 22.11 -22.44
C VAL A 215 1.64 23.27 -22.42
N LEU A 216 2.51 23.35 -21.40
CA LEU A 216 3.52 24.40 -21.30
C LEU A 216 4.57 24.29 -22.41
N GLU A 217 4.96 23.07 -22.76
CA GLU A 217 5.91 22.81 -23.83
C GLU A 217 5.34 23.19 -25.20
N SER A 218 4.15 22.70 -25.56
CA SER A 218 3.50 23.07 -26.83
C SER A 218 3.25 24.59 -26.91
N ALA A 219 2.86 25.22 -25.81
CA ALA A 219 2.71 26.67 -25.74
C ALA A 219 4.00 27.44 -26.05
N LYS A 220 5.15 26.91 -25.64
CA LYS A 220 6.46 27.52 -25.87
C LYS A 220 7.00 27.26 -27.28
N THR A 221 6.79 26.05 -27.82
CA THR A 221 7.39 25.63 -29.09
C THR A 221 6.55 26.04 -30.29
N ASP A 222 5.25 25.82 -30.22
CA ASP A 222 4.34 25.94 -31.36
C ASP A 222 3.56 27.26 -31.33
N GLY A 223 3.65 27.99 -30.21
CA GLY A 223 2.73 29.06 -29.86
C GLY A 223 1.37 28.50 -29.46
N ILE A 224 0.47 29.37 -29.02
CA ILE A 224 -0.90 28.98 -28.76
C ILE A 224 -1.82 29.81 -29.63
N ASP A 225 -2.56 29.13 -30.51
CA ASP A 225 -3.62 29.74 -31.29
C ASP A 225 -4.88 29.85 -30.42
N PHE A 226 -4.92 30.89 -29.60
CA PHE A 226 -6.10 31.25 -28.85
C PHE A 226 -6.82 32.40 -29.52
N HIS A 227 -7.99 32.13 -30.07
CA HIS A 227 -8.92 33.19 -30.44
C HIS A 227 -9.35 34.03 -29.23
N HIS A 228 -9.35 33.50 -28.01
CA HIS A 228 -9.71 34.26 -26.81
C HIS A 228 -8.83 33.86 -25.63
N VAL A 229 -8.12 34.82 -25.04
CA VAL A 229 -7.29 34.61 -23.85
C VAL A 229 -7.84 35.44 -22.70
N LYS A 230 -8.09 34.80 -21.57
CA LYS A 230 -8.44 35.47 -20.31
C LYS A 230 -7.47 35.05 -19.21
N ILE A 231 -6.99 36.01 -18.41
CA ILE A 231 -6.26 35.76 -17.17
C ILE A 231 -7.05 36.37 -16.03
N ASP A 232 -7.37 35.56 -15.02
CA ASP A 232 -8.19 35.96 -13.86
C ASP A 232 -9.53 36.59 -14.27
N GLY A 233 -10.14 36.07 -15.33
CA GLY A 233 -11.40 36.58 -15.89
C GLY A 233 -11.25 37.82 -16.78
N ASN A 234 -10.08 38.45 -16.81
CA ASN A 234 -9.79 39.62 -17.64
C ASN A 234 -9.33 39.20 -19.04
N THR A 235 -9.98 39.71 -20.06
CA THR A 235 -9.61 39.46 -21.47
C THR A 235 -8.28 40.12 -21.79
N LEU A 236 -7.33 39.34 -22.31
CA LEU A 236 -6.04 39.80 -22.84
C LEU A 236 -6.02 39.88 -24.37
N VAL A 237 -6.61 38.88 -25.03
CA VAL A 237 -6.73 38.80 -26.49
C VAL A 237 -8.15 38.36 -26.82
N ASP A 238 -8.75 39.01 -27.81
CA ASP A 238 -10.11 38.74 -28.29
C ASP A 238 -10.12 38.81 -29.82
N GLY A 239 -9.98 37.66 -30.46
CA GLY A 239 -9.78 37.52 -31.89
C GLY A 239 -8.50 38.21 -32.35
N ASN A 240 -8.66 39.32 -33.06
CA ASN A 240 -7.60 40.11 -33.67
C ASN A 240 -7.26 41.41 -32.91
N ARG A 241 -7.77 41.58 -31.69
CA ARG A 241 -7.52 42.78 -30.87
C ARG A 241 -7.00 42.44 -29.48
N LEU A 242 -6.27 43.39 -28.91
CA LEU A 242 -5.93 43.39 -27.49
C LEU A 242 -7.20 43.61 -26.66
N GLY A 243 -7.24 43.02 -25.48
CA GLY A 243 -8.33 43.24 -24.54
C GLY A 243 -8.36 44.69 -24.05
N ASN A 244 -9.57 45.24 -23.90
CA ASN A 244 -9.77 46.65 -23.48
C ASN A 244 -9.20 46.98 -22.09
N GLY A 245 -8.89 45.98 -21.26
CA GLY A 245 -8.26 46.18 -19.95
C GLY A 245 -6.75 46.46 -20.00
N ILE A 246 -6.11 46.34 -21.17
CA ILE A 246 -4.68 46.60 -21.33
C ILE A 246 -4.44 48.11 -21.36
N MET A 247 -4.20 48.69 -20.19
CA MET A 247 -3.90 50.14 -20.03
C MET A 247 -2.43 50.48 -20.24
N HIS A 248 -1.54 49.49 -20.14
CA HIS A 248 -0.10 49.66 -20.27
C HIS A 248 0.47 48.56 -21.16
N SER A 249 1.21 48.94 -22.19
CA SER A 249 1.92 48.04 -23.07
C SER A 249 3.32 48.59 -23.40
N ARG A 250 4.25 47.70 -23.75
CA ARG A 250 5.59 48.05 -24.24
C ARG A 250 5.84 47.32 -25.54
N LEU A 251 5.08 47.70 -26.57
CA LEU A 251 5.26 47.17 -27.92
C LEU A 251 6.52 47.80 -28.51
N VAL A 252 7.45 46.97 -28.96
CA VAL A 252 8.71 47.41 -29.60
C VAL A 252 8.54 47.54 -31.11
N THR A 253 7.75 46.63 -31.69
CA THR A 253 7.44 46.61 -33.12
C THR A 253 5.96 46.35 -33.28
N VAL A 254 5.34 47.16 -34.12
CA VAL A 254 3.97 46.98 -34.60
C VAL A 254 4.03 46.86 -36.12
N GLY A 255 3.04 46.21 -36.72
CA GLY A 255 2.87 46.21 -38.17
C GLY A 255 2.45 47.57 -38.70
N GLU A 256 2.01 47.60 -39.95
CA GLU A 256 1.35 48.77 -40.50
C GLU A 256 0.04 49.02 -39.74
N LEU A 257 -0.13 50.27 -39.29
CA LEU A 257 -1.37 50.71 -38.65
C LEU A 257 -2.20 51.44 -39.69
N GLU A 258 -3.44 50.98 -39.90
CA GLU A 258 -4.41 51.70 -40.74
C GLU A 258 -4.81 53.03 -40.10
N GLU A 259 -4.91 53.06 -38.77
CA GLU A 259 -5.28 54.23 -37.96
C GLU A 259 -4.52 54.24 -36.62
N LEU A 260 -4.20 55.45 -36.15
CA LEU A 260 -3.61 55.67 -34.83
C LEU A 260 -4.30 56.85 -34.15
N GLU A 261 -5.22 56.55 -33.24
CA GLU A 261 -5.81 57.53 -32.34
C GLU A 261 -5.13 57.43 -30.97
N VAL A 262 -4.58 58.55 -30.49
CA VAL A 262 -3.94 58.62 -29.17
C VAL A 262 -4.54 59.76 -28.39
N GLU A 263 -5.16 59.43 -27.26
CA GLU A 263 -5.59 60.42 -26.29
C GLU A 263 -4.40 60.91 -25.46
N GLY A 264 -4.01 62.17 -25.66
CA GLY A 264 -2.99 62.83 -24.85
C GLY A 264 -1.65 63.00 -25.55
N HIS A 265 -0.56 62.74 -24.81
CA HIS A 265 0.79 63.05 -25.27
C HIS A 265 1.35 61.95 -26.17
N THR A 266 1.84 62.32 -27.36
CA THR A 266 2.47 61.40 -28.33
C THR A 266 3.81 61.95 -28.80
N ARG A 267 4.83 61.09 -28.91
CA ARG A 267 6.14 61.42 -29.50
C ARG A 267 6.51 60.35 -30.52
N LEU A 268 6.78 60.76 -31.76
CA LEU A 268 7.16 59.89 -32.87
C LEU A 268 8.59 60.22 -33.32
N ASN A 269 9.50 59.26 -33.12
CA ASN A 269 10.88 59.27 -33.60
C ASN A 269 11.64 60.59 -33.35
N ASP A 270 11.42 61.22 -32.19
CA ASP A 270 11.98 62.53 -31.80
C ASP A 270 11.70 63.70 -32.77
N THR A 271 10.91 63.44 -33.80
CA THR A 271 10.62 64.33 -34.91
C THR A 271 9.29 65.00 -34.70
N LEU A 272 8.24 64.26 -34.30
CA LEU A 272 6.91 64.82 -34.07
C LEU A 272 6.50 64.63 -32.60
N THR A 273 6.04 65.70 -31.97
CA THR A 273 5.47 65.66 -30.61
C THR A 273 4.10 66.31 -30.62
N VAL A 274 3.09 65.64 -30.07
CA VAL A 274 1.76 66.19 -29.82
C VAL A 274 1.55 66.26 -28.32
N SER A 275 1.27 67.46 -27.80
CA SER A 275 1.11 67.69 -26.37
C SER A 275 0.17 68.85 -26.09
N LYS A 276 -0.91 68.60 -25.34
CA LYS A 276 -1.87 69.63 -24.88
C LYS A 276 -2.39 70.55 -26.00
N GLY A 277 -2.78 69.96 -27.14
CA GLY A 277 -3.28 70.68 -28.30
C GLY A 277 -2.21 71.45 -29.10
N LYS A 278 -0.94 71.12 -28.89
CA LYS A 278 0.20 71.69 -29.61
C LYS A 278 0.94 70.62 -30.38
N ILE A 279 1.53 71.02 -31.50
CA ILE A 279 2.36 70.19 -32.36
C ILE A 279 3.78 70.75 -32.36
N GLY A 280 4.75 69.92 -32.00
CA GLY A 280 6.18 70.19 -32.10
C GLY A 280 6.81 69.35 -33.20
N ILE A 281 7.62 69.97 -34.05
CA ILE A 281 8.48 69.28 -35.01
C ILE A 281 9.94 69.53 -34.61
N ASN A 282 10.70 68.45 -34.38
CA ASN A 282 12.04 68.41 -33.79
C ASN A 282 12.16 69.16 -32.45
N THR A 283 11.08 69.15 -31.67
CA THR A 283 11.03 69.73 -30.32
C THR A 283 10.04 68.93 -29.47
N ASP A 284 10.43 68.57 -28.26
CA ASP A 284 9.58 67.85 -27.29
C ASP A 284 8.68 68.80 -26.48
N SER A 285 8.98 70.09 -26.54
CA SER A 285 8.36 71.12 -25.70
C SER A 285 7.83 72.28 -26.55
N PRO A 286 6.76 72.08 -27.34
CA PRO A 286 6.22 73.12 -28.22
C PRO A 286 5.70 74.34 -27.42
N ALA A 287 6.19 75.53 -27.77
CA ALA A 287 5.82 76.77 -27.11
C ALA A 287 4.43 77.27 -27.53
N THR A 288 4.11 77.15 -28.82
CA THR A 288 2.87 77.61 -29.46
C THR A 288 2.06 76.45 -30.05
N ALA A 289 0.99 76.73 -30.79
CA ALA A 289 0.14 75.70 -31.39
C ALA A 289 0.90 74.80 -32.37
N LEU A 290 1.80 75.40 -33.17
CA LEU A 290 2.80 74.69 -33.97
C LEU A 290 4.18 75.30 -33.68
N ASP A 291 5.17 74.47 -33.39
CA ASP A 291 6.56 74.85 -33.10
C ASP A 291 7.49 73.95 -33.91
N LEU A 292 8.16 74.51 -34.90
CA LEU A 292 9.12 73.83 -35.75
C LEU A 292 10.51 74.29 -35.35
N ARG A 293 11.40 73.33 -35.11
CA ARG A 293 12.81 73.60 -34.87
C ARG A 293 13.67 72.91 -35.93
N ASP A 294 14.68 73.61 -36.41
CA ASP A 294 15.72 73.07 -37.26
C ASP A 294 17.04 73.70 -36.78
N ASP A 295 17.83 72.92 -36.03
CA ASP A 295 18.99 73.38 -35.28
C ASP A 295 18.77 74.66 -34.45
N ASP A 296 19.30 75.79 -34.92
CA ASP A 296 19.24 77.11 -34.32
C ASP A 296 18.05 77.94 -34.81
N VAL A 297 17.42 77.54 -35.92
CA VAL A 297 16.23 78.18 -36.47
C VAL A 297 14.98 77.59 -35.81
N ARG A 298 14.11 78.48 -35.33
CA ARG A 298 12.81 78.11 -34.80
C ARG A 298 11.72 78.95 -35.43
N ILE A 299 10.67 78.29 -35.90
CA ILE A 299 9.47 78.93 -36.44
C ILE A 299 8.28 78.50 -35.58
N THR A 300 7.55 79.48 -35.04
CA THR A 300 6.38 79.25 -34.20
C THR A 300 5.13 79.86 -34.84
N LEU A 301 4.03 79.10 -34.82
CA LEU A 301 2.73 79.54 -35.28
C LEU A 301 1.73 79.39 -34.13
N GLY A 302 0.96 80.45 -33.87
CA GLY A 302 -0.03 80.45 -32.80
C GLY A 302 -0.82 81.74 -32.69
N LYS A 303 -1.54 81.88 -31.59
CA LYS A 303 -2.34 83.07 -31.27
C LYS A 303 -1.48 84.12 -30.58
N LYS A 304 -1.48 85.35 -31.08
CA LYS A 304 -0.82 86.52 -30.45
C LYS A 304 -1.75 87.27 -29.50
N SER A 305 -2.98 87.51 -29.95
CA SER A 305 -4.03 88.21 -29.20
C SER A 305 -5.40 87.71 -29.63
N ARG A 306 -6.48 88.25 -29.05
CA ARG A 306 -7.85 87.94 -29.51
C ARG A 306 -7.94 88.22 -31.01
N ASP A 307 -8.45 87.25 -31.76
CA ASP A 307 -8.66 87.32 -33.21
C ASP A 307 -7.39 87.62 -34.05
N THR A 308 -6.19 87.37 -33.52
CA THR A 308 -4.92 87.61 -34.23
C THR A 308 -4.01 86.40 -34.12
N ALA A 309 -3.72 85.77 -35.26
CA ALA A 309 -2.68 84.75 -35.39
C ALA A 309 -1.30 85.39 -35.64
N GLN A 310 -0.25 84.65 -35.37
CA GLN A 310 1.13 85.09 -35.56
C GLN A 310 2.01 83.93 -35.99
N ILE A 311 2.87 84.23 -36.96
CA ILE A 311 4.05 83.44 -37.33
C ILE A 311 5.26 84.20 -36.80
N SER A 312 6.14 83.54 -36.05
CA SER A 312 7.32 84.17 -35.46
C SER A 312 8.57 83.33 -35.64
N THR A 313 9.70 84.00 -35.76
CA THR A 313 11.04 83.43 -35.62
C THR A 313 11.96 84.49 -35.01
N ARG A 314 13.14 84.07 -34.50
CA ARG A 314 14.19 84.99 -34.06
C ARG A 314 15.17 85.35 -35.17
N ASN A 315 15.21 84.55 -36.22
CA ASN A 315 16.10 84.69 -37.36
C ASN A 315 15.42 85.52 -38.46
N ALA A 316 16.13 85.85 -39.52
CA ALA A 316 15.48 86.39 -40.72
C ALA A 316 14.51 85.34 -41.29
N LEU A 317 13.30 85.78 -41.66
CA LEU A 317 12.32 84.94 -42.32
C LEU A 317 12.28 85.26 -43.81
N GLU A 318 12.64 84.30 -44.64
CA GLU A 318 12.55 84.40 -46.09
C GLU A 318 11.31 83.64 -46.61
N ILE A 319 10.52 84.30 -47.46
CA ILE A 319 9.43 83.70 -48.23
C ILE A 319 9.83 83.77 -49.71
N ALA A 320 9.92 82.60 -50.36
CA ALA A 320 10.53 82.46 -51.68
C ALA A 320 9.84 81.40 -52.55
N THR A 321 9.95 81.53 -53.87
CA THR A 321 9.54 80.54 -54.86
C THR A 321 10.62 80.40 -55.93
N GLY A 322 11.64 79.58 -55.68
CA GLY A 322 12.84 79.48 -56.53
C GLY A 322 13.81 80.67 -56.41
N ASN A 323 13.30 81.89 -56.19
CA ASN A 323 14.04 83.10 -55.85
C ASN A 323 13.44 83.78 -54.60
N THR A 324 14.25 84.55 -53.87
CA THR A 324 13.85 85.35 -52.71
C THR A 324 12.80 86.40 -53.09
N ALA A 325 11.60 86.32 -52.52
CA ALA A 325 10.53 87.30 -52.77
C ALA A 325 10.43 88.33 -51.63
N ILE A 326 10.33 87.85 -50.39
CA ILE A 326 10.16 88.67 -49.18
C ILE A 326 11.14 88.21 -48.11
N VAL A 327 11.86 89.14 -47.50
CA VAL A 327 12.70 88.89 -46.32
C VAL A 327 12.22 89.79 -45.18
N ILE A 328 11.89 89.19 -44.05
CA ILE A 328 11.63 89.89 -42.78
C ILE A 328 12.88 89.73 -41.92
N GLU A 329 13.60 90.84 -41.72
CA GLU A 329 14.82 90.87 -40.93
C GLU A 329 14.51 90.78 -39.42
N PRO A 330 15.47 90.38 -38.56
CA PRO A 330 15.27 90.31 -37.11
C PRO A 330 14.86 91.64 -36.45
N ASP A 331 15.17 92.78 -37.09
CA ASP A 331 14.76 94.11 -36.65
C ASP A 331 13.33 94.51 -37.09
N GLY A 332 12.63 93.62 -37.80
CA GLY A 332 11.27 93.81 -38.29
C GLY A 332 11.17 94.54 -39.64
N LYS A 333 12.29 94.92 -40.27
CA LYS A 333 12.25 95.49 -41.62
C LYS A 333 11.87 94.41 -42.63
N VAL A 334 11.02 94.79 -43.57
CA VAL A 334 10.60 93.94 -44.67
C VAL A 334 11.29 94.42 -45.95
N LYS A 335 12.08 93.55 -46.57
CA LYS A 335 12.61 93.73 -47.91
C LYS A 335 11.74 92.94 -48.87
N ILE A 336 11.24 93.61 -49.89
CA ILE A 336 10.54 92.99 -51.01
C ILE A 336 11.39 93.30 -52.23
N ASN A 337 11.69 92.30 -53.04
CA ASN A 337 12.52 92.50 -54.24
C ASN A 337 11.70 93.00 -55.43
N GLU A 338 10.46 92.52 -55.54
CA GLU A 338 9.50 92.87 -56.58
C GLU A 338 8.10 92.74 -55.99
N LEU A 339 7.30 93.81 -56.08
CA LEU A 339 5.93 93.84 -55.56
C LEU A 339 4.96 94.18 -56.70
N MET A 340 4.14 93.21 -57.08
CA MET A 340 3.07 93.44 -58.04
C MET A 340 1.82 93.94 -57.31
N ILE A 341 1.32 95.12 -57.69
CA ILE A 341 0.05 95.67 -57.22
C ILE A 341 -0.92 95.73 -58.41
N GLY A 342 -1.89 94.81 -58.41
CA GLY A 342 -2.77 94.60 -59.56
C GLY A 342 -1.97 94.10 -60.76
N ARG A 343 -1.78 94.97 -61.76
CA ARG A 343 -1.02 94.66 -62.98
C ARG A 343 0.32 95.40 -63.08
N ASN A 344 0.59 96.29 -62.11
CA ASN A 344 1.77 97.16 -62.13
C ASN A 344 2.83 96.58 -61.21
N ASN A 345 4.07 96.71 -61.61
CA ASN A 345 5.21 96.28 -60.83
C ASN A 345 5.80 97.43 -60.01
N ILE A 346 6.23 97.14 -58.78
CA ILE A 346 7.05 97.99 -57.95
C ILE A 346 8.39 97.29 -57.73
N ALA A 347 9.46 97.93 -58.19
CA ALA A 347 10.81 97.42 -58.05
C ALA A 347 11.77 98.50 -57.56
N TRP A 348 13.03 98.13 -57.39
CA TRP A 348 14.10 99.00 -56.92
C TRP A 348 15.30 98.85 -57.86
N ALA A 349 15.92 99.98 -58.24
CA ALA A 349 17.12 99.98 -59.08
C ALA A 349 18.00 101.20 -58.79
N SER A 350 19.29 101.12 -59.14
CA SER A 350 20.24 102.22 -58.99
C SER A 350 20.28 103.17 -60.20
N GLN A 351 19.61 102.83 -61.30
CA GLN A 351 19.59 103.56 -62.57
C GLN A 351 18.22 103.46 -63.24
N VAL A 352 17.97 104.33 -64.23
CA VAL A 352 16.74 104.27 -65.04
C VAL A 352 16.62 102.88 -65.68
N PRO A 353 15.44 102.22 -65.59
CA PRO A 353 15.30 100.89 -66.14
C PRO A 353 15.53 100.85 -67.65
N ASN A 354 16.33 99.88 -68.11
CA ASN A 354 16.62 99.64 -69.52
C ASN A 354 15.85 98.42 -70.08
N HIS A 355 14.60 98.26 -69.67
CA HIS A 355 13.70 97.22 -70.15
C HIS A 355 12.32 97.80 -70.45
N ALA A 356 11.54 97.08 -71.23
CA ALA A 356 10.15 97.44 -71.49
C ALA A 356 9.32 97.16 -70.24
N GLY A 357 8.74 98.20 -69.66
CA GLY A 357 7.80 98.09 -68.55
C GLY A 357 6.35 98.22 -69.02
N GLN A 358 5.44 97.89 -68.12
CA GLN A 358 4.02 98.12 -68.27
C GLN A 358 3.64 99.53 -67.80
N LYS A 359 2.67 100.16 -68.48
CA LYS A 359 2.21 101.49 -68.09
C LYS A 359 1.66 101.47 -66.66
N GLY A 360 2.34 102.18 -65.76
CA GLY A 360 2.01 102.25 -64.34
C GLY A 360 3.06 101.63 -63.42
N ASP A 361 4.03 100.88 -63.95
CA ASP A 361 5.14 100.34 -63.14
C ASP A 361 5.94 101.47 -62.47
N ILE A 362 6.42 101.23 -61.27
CA ILE A 362 7.21 102.17 -60.48
C ILE A 362 8.54 101.49 -60.11
N VAL A 363 9.65 102.17 -60.37
CA VAL A 363 10.97 101.74 -59.90
C VAL A 363 11.52 102.83 -58.98
N PHE A 364 11.69 102.50 -57.70
CA PHE A 364 12.31 103.41 -56.74
C PHE A 364 13.83 103.42 -56.94
N ASN A 365 14.41 104.62 -56.95
CA ASN A 365 15.85 104.76 -57.03
C ASN A 365 16.49 104.37 -55.68
N MET A 366 17.43 103.45 -55.69
CA MET A 366 18.18 103.05 -54.50
C MET A 366 19.19 104.11 -54.03
N ASN A 367 19.53 105.09 -54.90
CA ASN A 367 20.48 106.16 -54.61
C ASN A 367 19.89 107.53 -55.00
N PRO A 368 18.80 107.99 -54.35
CA PRO A 368 18.23 109.31 -54.60
C PRO A 368 19.16 110.41 -54.05
N GLY A 369 19.17 111.57 -54.68
CA GLY A 369 20.12 112.65 -54.39
C GLY A 369 19.75 113.93 -55.10
N ALA A 370 20.53 115.00 -54.90
CA ALA A 370 20.24 116.31 -55.51
C ALA A 370 20.15 116.24 -57.05
N ASP A 371 21.00 115.40 -57.66
CA ASP A 371 21.08 115.21 -59.12
C ASP A 371 20.49 113.86 -59.59
N SER A 372 19.89 113.07 -58.69
CA SER A 372 19.31 111.76 -59.01
C SER A 372 17.86 111.65 -58.52
N PRO A 373 16.93 111.19 -59.40
CA PRO A 373 15.51 111.23 -59.09
C PRO A 373 15.12 110.27 -57.97
N LEU A 374 13.96 110.49 -57.33
CA LEU A 374 13.38 109.57 -56.34
C LEU A 374 13.03 108.21 -56.97
N GLY A 375 12.64 108.21 -58.23
CA GLY A 375 12.35 107.00 -58.99
C GLY A 375 11.83 107.26 -60.39
N TRP A 376 11.27 106.24 -61.02
CA TRP A 376 10.73 106.31 -62.36
C TRP A 376 9.38 105.60 -62.47
N GLN A 377 8.46 106.19 -63.23
CA GLN A 377 7.19 105.58 -63.60
C GLN A 377 7.20 105.19 -65.08
N CYS A 378 6.87 103.93 -65.39
CA CYS A 378 6.72 103.51 -66.77
C CYS A 378 5.44 104.08 -67.38
N LEU A 379 5.57 104.70 -68.56
CA LEU A 379 4.48 105.16 -69.40
C LEU A 379 4.07 104.12 -70.46
N GLY A 380 4.73 102.96 -70.48
CA GLY A 380 4.59 101.86 -71.42
C GLY A 380 5.84 101.68 -72.30
N SER A 381 6.17 100.42 -72.62
CA SER A 381 7.38 100.07 -73.39
C SER A 381 8.65 100.59 -72.68
N PHE A 382 9.60 101.19 -73.39
CA PHE A 382 10.86 101.70 -72.80
C PHE A 382 10.76 103.16 -72.28
N ARG A 383 9.55 103.67 -72.00
CA ARG A 383 9.34 105.08 -71.63
C ARG A 383 9.20 105.23 -70.12
N TRP A 384 10.19 105.87 -69.49
CA TRP A 384 10.24 106.07 -68.05
C TRP A 384 10.19 107.57 -67.71
N ARG A 385 9.18 107.96 -66.93
CA ARG A 385 9.00 109.33 -66.42
C ARG A 385 9.65 109.46 -65.06
N VAL A 386 10.49 110.47 -64.87
CA VAL A 386 11.08 110.81 -63.56
C VAL A 386 9.98 111.13 -62.53
N ILE A 387 10.13 110.56 -61.34
CA ILE A 387 9.41 110.92 -60.12
C ILE A 387 10.38 111.74 -59.27
N GLY A 388 9.93 112.93 -58.84
CA GLY A 388 10.75 113.93 -58.13
C GLY A 388 11.07 113.56 -56.69
#